data_AF-A0A953GF44-F1
#
_entry.id   AF-A0A953GF44-F1
#
_cell.length_a   1.000
_cell.length_b   1.000
_cell.length_c   1.000
_cell.angle_alpha   90.00
_cell.angle_beta   90.00
_cell.angle_gamma   90.00
#
_symmetry.space_group_name_H-M   'P 1'
#
loop_
_entity.id
_entity.type
_entity.pdbx_description
1 polymer ?
#
loop_
_entity_poly.entity_id
_entity_poly.type
_entity_poly.pdbx_seq_one_letter_code
_entity_poly.pdbx_strand_id
1 'polypeptide(L)'
;MIHPSLFGLIVFLSACNLKISHDQDKYSSARTDTVQIKSQADSLEELSKLYTRAIRDFLRASENEYRLHFDTLYIGKHVYGQPDDFPDIDLPAMIDSTIIRIIAPEDGIRIQRERKNEYYVNIFSWIQDQHAEFVLVSFANGMQHQFDLKVRYSFDRSRRNIHTDNLHFEHYLGQMK
;
A
#
# COMPACT_ATOMS: atom_id res chain seq x y z
N MET A 1 13.81 14.65 49.99
CA MET A 1 15.14 15.00 49.46
C MET A 1 14.96 15.35 48.00
N ILE A 2 15.20 16.61 47.66
CA ILE A 2 14.98 17.22 46.34
C ILE A 2 16.35 17.33 45.67
N HIS A 3 16.50 16.78 44.47
CA HIS A 3 17.63 17.06 43.60
C HIS A 3 17.11 17.65 42.28
N PRO A 4 17.38 18.92 41.98
CA PRO A 4 17.17 19.48 40.65
C PRO A 4 18.45 19.27 39.82
N SER A 5 18.33 18.62 38.66
CA SER A 5 19.38 18.63 37.65
C SER A 5 19.02 19.67 36.59
N LEU A 6 19.97 20.58 36.41
CA LEU A 6 19.93 21.83 35.67
C LEU A 6 21.00 21.71 34.57
N PHE A 7 20.77 22.40 33.44
CA PHE A 7 21.67 22.58 32.28
C PHE A 7 21.69 21.44 31.25
N GLY A 8 21.66 21.68 29.94
CA GLY A 8 21.80 22.95 29.24
C GLY A 8 21.33 22.82 27.78
N LEU A 9 20.62 23.86 27.34
CA LEU A 9 20.19 24.09 25.97
C LEU A 9 21.39 24.66 25.18
N ILE A 10 21.87 23.95 24.17
CA ILE A 10 22.83 24.51 23.20
C ILE A 10 22.06 24.77 21.90
N VAL A 11 21.86 26.05 21.60
CA VAL A 11 21.32 26.55 20.33
C VAL A 11 22.49 26.82 19.40
N PHE A 12 22.65 26.02 18.35
CA PHE A 12 23.51 26.37 17.23
C PHE A 12 22.70 27.12 16.17
N LEU A 13 22.78 28.45 16.22
CA LEU A 13 22.47 29.35 15.12
C LEU A 13 23.67 29.33 14.15
N SER A 14 23.53 28.69 12.99
CA SER A 14 24.44 28.92 11.86
C SER A 14 23.68 29.64 10.76
N ALA A 15 24.11 30.87 10.50
CA ALA A 15 23.52 31.79 9.55
C ALA A 15 23.76 31.34 8.10
N CYS A 16 22.69 31.44 7.30
CA CYS A 16 22.73 31.29 5.85
C CYS A 16 23.59 32.39 5.22
N ASN A 17 24.48 32.02 4.30
CA ASN A 17 25.02 32.94 3.30
C ASN A 17 24.84 32.29 1.92
N LEU A 18 23.62 32.39 1.39
CA LEU A 18 23.35 32.04 0.00
C LEU A 18 23.37 33.32 -0.84
N LYS A 19 24.48 33.52 -1.56
CA LYS A 19 24.56 34.51 -2.65
C LYS A 19 23.66 34.01 -3.79
N ILE A 20 22.52 34.66 -3.98
CA ILE A 20 21.69 34.47 -5.16
C ILE A 20 22.23 35.43 -6.23
N SER A 21 23.00 34.89 -7.17
CA SER A 21 23.24 35.54 -8.47
C SER A 21 21.96 35.45 -9.28
N HIS A 22 21.45 36.62 -9.65
CA HIS A 22 20.26 36.77 -10.47
C HIS A 22 20.70 36.93 -11.94
N ASP A 23 20.91 35.80 -12.63
CA ASP A 23 21.03 35.79 -14.08
C ASP A 23 19.68 35.40 -14.68
N GLN A 24 19.07 36.37 -15.37
CA GLN A 24 17.87 36.18 -16.17
C GLN A 24 18.26 35.58 -17.51
N ASP A 25 18.30 34.25 -17.61
CA ASP A 25 18.27 33.60 -18.91
C ASP A 25 16.84 33.30 -19.34
N LYS A 26 16.38 34.20 -20.21
CA LYS A 26 15.15 34.15 -20.98
C LYS A 26 15.39 33.18 -22.15
N TYR A 27 15.02 31.90 -22.02
CA TYR A 27 14.91 31.00 -23.16
C TYR A 27 13.68 30.09 -23.05
N SER A 28 12.86 30.13 -24.10
CA SER A 28 11.71 29.27 -24.32
C SER A 28 12.14 27.82 -24.54
N SER A 29 11.44 26.86 -23.94
CA SER A 29 11.15 25.58 -24.59
C SER A 29 9.96 24.90 -23.91
N ALA A 30 8.76 25.26 -24.36
CA ALA A 30 7.53 24.52 -24.08
C ALA A 30 7.55 23.22 -24.90
N ARG A 31 8.26 22.19 -24.41
CA ARG A 31 8.22 20.83 -25.00
C ARG A 31 8.64 19.69 -24.06
N THR A 32 8.76 19.92 -22.76
CA THR A 32 9.26 18.91 -21.81
C THR A 32 8.14 18.17 -21.05
N ASP A 33 6.91 18.69 -21.01
CA ASP A 33 5.90 18.17 -20.08
C ASP A 33 5.18 16.91 -20.58
N THR A 34 5.02 16.73 -21.90
CA THR A 34 4.18 15.65 -22.43
C THR A 34 4.80 14.26 -22.30
N VAL A 35 6.13 14.14 -22.31
CA VAL A 35 6.84 12.84 -22.22
C VAL A 35 6.92 12.35 -20.77
N GLN A 36 7.15 13.25 -19.81
CA GLN A 36 7.20 12.90 -18.38
C GLN A 36 5.83 12.46 -17.85
N ILE A 37 4.76 13.19 -18.20
CA ILE A 37 3.38 12.85 -17.78
C ILE A 37 2.98 11.46 -18.28
N LYS A 38 3.33 11.10 -19.52
CA LYS A 38 3.04 9.78 -20.07
C LYS A 38 3.77 8.68 -19.32
N SER A 39 5.07 8.86 -19.02
CA SER A 39 5.86 7.86 -18.30
C SER A 39 5.38 7.62 -16.88
N GLN A 40 4.86 8.65 -16.21
CA GLN A 40 4.29 8.54 -14.87
C GLN A 40 2.93 7.85 -14.90
N ALA A 41 2.05 8.23 -15.84
CA ALA A 41 0.74 7.58 -16.01
C ALA A 41 0.90 6.08 -16.32
N ASP A 42 1.82 5.72 -17.22
CA ASP A 42 2.14 4.33 -17.54
C ASP A 42 2.63 3.57 -16.30
N SER A 43 3.42 4.22 -15.43
CA SER A 43 3.90 3.59 -14.18
C SER A 43 2.80 3.33 -13.16
N LEU A 44 1.81 4.23 -13.04
CA LEU A 44 0.67 4.08 -12.14
C LEU A 44 -0.29 2.99 -12.64
N GLU A 45 -0.47 2.89 -13.96
CA GLU A 45 -1.29 1.83 -14.57
C GLU A 45 -0.69 0.44 -14.31
N GLU A 46 0.63 0.28 -14.50
CA GLU A 46 1.32 -0.98 -14.22
C GLU A 46 1.28 -1.33 -12.73
N LEU A 47 1.43 -0.33 -11.85
CA LEU A 47 1.28 -0.51 -10.40
C LEU A 47 -0.14 -0.98 -10.03
N SER A 48 -1.17 -0.35 -10.61
CA SER A 48 -2.57 -0.75 -10.44
C SER A 48 -2.83 -2.19 -10.89
N LYS A 49 -2.27 -2.61 -12.03
CA LYS A 49 -2.37 -4.00 -12.51
C LYS A 49 -1.77 -4.99 -11.52
N LEU A 50 -0.62 -4.65 -10.95
CA LEU A 50 0.07 -5.50 -9.99
C LEU A 50 -0.72 -5.65 -8.68
N TYR A 51 -1.23 -4.55 -8.12
CA TYR A 51 -2.13 -4.60 -6.95
C TYR A 51 -3.42 -5.36 -7.25
N THR A 52 -4.02 -5.14 -8.42
CA THR A 52 -5.20 -5.89 -8.88
C THR A 52 -4.89 -7.39 -8.95
N ARG A 53 -3.68 -7.77 -9.38
CA ARG A 53 -3.24 -9.16 -9.40
C ARG A 53 -3.10 -9.73 -7.99
N ALA A 54 -2.46 -9.01 -7.07
CA ALA A 54 -2.31 -9.41 -5.67
C ALA A 54 -3.67 -9.63 -4.98
N ILE A 55 -4.62 -8.72 -5.19
CA ILE A 55 -5.98 -8.84 -4.63
C ILE A 55 -6.71 -10.05 -5.24
N ARG A 56 -6.58 -10.27 -6.55
CA ARG A 56 -7.17 -11.46 -7.19
C ARG A 56 -6.60 -12.76 -6.63
N ASP A 57 -5.28 -12.83 -6.50
CA ASP A 57 -4.61 -14.02 -5.95
C ASP A 57 -5.04 -14.25 -4.49
N PHE A 58 -5.24 -13.18 -3.72
CA PHE A 58 -5.84 -13.24 -2.38
C PHE A 58 -7.24 -13.83 -2.37
N LEU A 59 -8.17 -13.28 -3.15
CA LEU A 59 -9.56 -13.76 -3.20
C LEU A 59 -9.60 -15.27 -3.51
N ARG A 60 -8.84 -15.70 -4.53
CA ARG A 60 -8.79 -17.11 -4.94
C ARG A 60 -8.10 -18.01 -3.91
N ALA A 61 -7.01 -17.55 -3.30
CA ALA A 61 -6.32 -18.32 -2.27
C ALA A 61 -7.21 -18.50 -1.04
N SER A 62 -7.91 -17.44 -0.61
CA SER A 62 -8.83 -17.49 0.53
C SER A 62 -10.06 -18.37 0.26
N GLU A 63 -10.59 -18.35 -0.97
CA GLU A 63 -11.65 -19.27 -1.37
C GLU A 63 -11.18 -20.73 -1.33
N ASN A 64 -9.98 -21.02 -1.84
CA ASN A 64 -9.46 -22.38 -1.90
C ASN A 64 -9.10 -22.95 -0.52
N GLU A 65 -8.39 -22.16 0.30
CA GLU A 65 -7.86 -22.59 1.60
C GLU A 65 -8.93 -22.58 2.69
N TYR A 66 -9.73 -21.50 2.75
CA TYR A 66 -10.65 -21.25 3.86
C TYR A 66 -12.13 -21.28 3.46
N ARG A 67 -12.45 -21.50 2.17
CA ARG A 67 -13.84 -21.42 1.65
C ARG A 67 -14.48 -20.06 1.90
N LEU A 68 -13.67 -19.00 1.90
CA LEU A 68 -14.15 -17.63 2.06
C LEU A 68 -14.57 -17.06 0.72
N HIS A 69 -15.80 -16.54 0.68
CA HIS A 69 -16.34 -15.80 -0.45
C HIS A 69 -16.62 -14.36 -0.02
N PHE A 70 -16.32 -13.40 -0.90
CA PHE A 70 -16.44 -11.99 -0.60
C PHE A 70 -17.39 -11.32 -1.59
N ASP A 71 -18.51 -10.81 -1.10
CA ASP A 71 -19.35 -9.90 -1.88
C ASP A 71 -18.69 -8.52 -2.01
N THR A 72 -18.04 -8.08 -0.93
CA THR A 72 -17.25 -6.85 -0.85
C THR A 72 -15.97 -7.11 -0.07
N LEU A 73 -14.85 -6.59 -0.58
CA LEU A 73 -13.57 -6.55 0.11
C LEU A 73 -13.23 -5.10 0.46
N TYR A 74 -13.12 -4.82 1.75
CA TYR A 74 -12.69 -3.51 2.25
C TYR A 74 -11.16 -3.48 2.39
N ILE A 75 -10.52 -2.50 1.76
CA ILE A 75 -9.07 -2.32 1.77
C ILE A 75 -8.74 -1.02 2.49
N GLY A 76 -7.87 -1.10 3.49
CA GLY A 76 -7.38 0.05 4.22
C GLY A 76 -6.47 0.96 3.39
N LYS A 77 -6.81 2.25 3.29
CA LYS A 77 -5.94 3.29 2.76
C LYS A 77 -5.17 3.93 3.91
N HIS A 78 -4.02 3.35 4.26
CA HIS A 78 -3.07 4.03 5.15
C HIS A 78 -2.31 5.08 4.35
N VAL A 79 -2.34 6.33 4.83
CA VAL A 79 -1.59 7.45 4.26
C VAL A 79 -0.90 8.18 5.40
N TYR A 80 0.28 7.72 5.76
CA TYR A 80 1.15 8.32 6.78
C TYR A 80 2.43 8.91 6.21
N GLY A 81 2.59 8.91 4.88
CA GLY A 81 3.78 9.34 4.18
C GLY A 81 4.92 8.32 4.24
N GLN A 82 4.61 7.05 4.53
CA GLN A 82 5.60 5.98 4.59
C GLN A 82 5.72 5.28 3.23
N PRO A 83 6.90 4.72 2.86
CA PRO A 83 7.08 4.04 1.58
C PRO A 83 6.19 2.81 1.35
N ASP A 84 5.70 2.20 2.43
CA ASP A 84 4.84 1.02 2.46
C ASP A 84 3.34 1.35 2.59
N ASP A 85 2.98 2.64 2.59
CA ASP A 85 1.59 3.09 2.50
C ASP A 85 0.91 2.57 1.23
N PHE A 86 -0.42 2.43 1.29
CA PHE A 86 -1.18 2.08 0.11
C PHE A 86 -1.04 3.20 -0.94
N PRO A 87 -0.56 2.91 -2.16
CA PRO A 87 -0.24 3.95 -3.13
C PRO A 87 -1.52 4.63 -3.65
N ASP A 88 -1.37 5.86 -4.15
CA ASP A 88 -2.48 6.57 -4.78
C ASP A 88 -2.71 6.05 -6.20
N ILE A 89 -3.38 4.89 -6.28
CA ILE A 89 -3.72 4.17 -7.51
C ILE A 89 -5.22 3.95 -7.63
N ASP A 90 -5.71 3.92 -8.86
CA ASP A 90 -7.08 3.52 -9.16
C ASP A 90 -7.15 1.99 -9.29
N LEU A 91 -7.94 1.36 -8.42
CA LEU A 91 -8.30 -0.05 -8.56
C LEU A 91 -9.63 -0.20 -9.31
N PRO A 92 -9.84 -1.31 -10.05
CA PRO A 92 -11.16 -1.60 -10.60
C PRO A 92 -12.18 -1.75 -9.46
N ALA A 93 -13.40 -1.24 -9.68
CA ALA A 93 -14.48 -1.30 -8.70
C ALA A 93 -14.90 -2.74 -8.34
N MET A 94 -14.53 -3.72 -9.16
CA MET A 94 -14.83 -5.13 -8.96
C MET A 94 -13.67 -6.01 -9.47
N ILE A 95 -13.31 -7.04 -8.71
CA ILE A 95 -12.34 -8.08 -9.08
C ILE A 95 -12.98 -9.44 -8.82
N ASP A 96 -13.04 -10.29 -9.84
CA ASP A 96 -13.60 -11.65 -9.75
C ASP A 96 -15.00 -11.70 -9.07
N SER A 97 -15.86 -10.73 -9.42
CA SER A 97 -17.22 -10.53 -8.85
C SER A 97 -17.30 -9.97 -7.43
N THR A 98 -16.16 -9.70 -6.78
CA THR A 98 -16.08 -9.02 -5.47
C THR A 98 -15.96 -7.51 -5.65
N ILE A 99 -16.82 -6.75 -4.98
CA ILE A 99 -16.73 -5.27 -4.96
C ILE A 99 -15.49 -4.85 -4.16
N ILE A 100 -14.68 -3.94 -4.71
CA ILE A 100 -13.50 -3.42 -4.01
C ILE A 100 -13.82 -2.04 -3.44
N ARG A 101 -13.59 -1.87 -2.12
CA ARG A 101 -13.79 -0.60 -1.41
C ARG A 101 -12.52 -0.20 -0.68
N ILE A 102 -11.83 0.81 -1.21
CA ILE A 102 -10.74 1.48 -0.51
C ILE A 102 -11.37 2.44 0.50
N ILE A 103 -11.00 2.31 1.78
CA ILE A 103 -11.60 3.07 2.89
C ILE A 103 -10.53 3.59 3.85
N ALA A 104 -10.85 4.63 4.61
CA ALA A 104 -9.98 5.07 5.70
C ALA A 104 -9.93 4.02 6.83
N PRO A 105 -8.83 3.91 7.59
CA PRO A 105 -8.72 2.95 8.70
C PRO A 105 -9.85 3.10 9.73
N GLU A 106 -10.30 4.32 10.01
CA GLU A 106 -11.38 4.61 10.96
C GLU A 106 -12.72 4.04 10.48
N ASP A 107 -12.98 4.07 9.17
CA ASP A 107 -14.15 3.46 8.57
C ASP A 107 -14.06 1.94 8.63
N GLY A 108 -12.86 1.36 8.46
CA GLY A 108 -12.63 -0.07 8.62
C GLY A 108 -12.96 -0.55 10.03
N ILE A 109 -12.49 0.19 11.04
CA ILE A 109 -12.83 -0.09 12.44
C ILE A 109 -14.35 0.04 12.67
N ARG A 110 -15.01 1.05 12.11
CA ARG A 110 -16.46 1.22 12.23
C ARG A 110 -17.21 0.02 11.61
N ILE A 111 -16.87 -0.35 10.38
CA ILE A 111 -17.47 -1.50 9.66
C ILE A 111 -17.28 -2.78 10.48
N GLN A 112 -16.08 -3.01 11.02
CA GLN A 112 -15.79 -4.20 11.83
C GLN A 112 -16.60 -4.27 13.14
N ARG A 113 -16.95 -3.13 13.74
CA ARG A 113 -17.85 -3.09 14.90
C ARG A 113 -19.29 -3.40 14.53
N GLU A 114 -19.76 -2.87 13.41
CA GLU A 114 -21.15 -2.99 12.95
C GLU A 114 -21.43 -4.31 12.24
N ARG A 115 -20.42 -4.87 11.56
CA ARG A 115 -20.53 -6.02 10.66
C ARG A 115 -19.34 -6.97 10.86
N LYS A 116 -19.40 -7.76 11.93
CA LYS A 116 -18.30 -8.65 12.36
C LYS A 116 -17.86 -9.71 11.33
N ASN A 117 -18.73 -10.07 10.40
CA ASN A 117 -18.44 -11.09 9.39
C ASN A 117 -17.80 -10.51 8.11
N GLU A 118 -17.71 -9.19 7.99
CA GLU A 118 -17.03 -8.56 6.86
C GLU A 118 -15.52 -8.70 7.05
N TYR A 119 -14.78 -8.79 5.94
CA TYR A 119 -13.32 -8.78 5.98
C TYR A 119 -12.79 -7.39 5.65
N TYR A 120 -11.84 -6.95 6.46
CA TYR A 120 -11.05 -5.75 6.26
C TYR A 120 -9.59 -6.17 6.05
N VAL A 121 -8.96 -5.67 4.99
CA VAL A 121 -7.59 -6.05 4.60
C VAL A 121 -6.69 -4.83 4.53
N ASN A 122 -5.52 -4.92 5.17
CA ASN A 122 -4.41 -4.00 4.91
C ASN A 122 -3.43 -4.67 3.93
N ILE A 123 -2.88 -3.89 3.00
CA ILE A 123 -1.94 -4.38 1.99
C ILE A 123 -0.63 -3.62 2.14
N PHE A 124 0.45 -4.35 2.40
CA PHE A 124 1.82 -3.84 2.36
C PHE A 124 2.49 -4.37 1.10
N SER A 125 3.35 -3.56 0.47
CA SER A 125 4.12 -4.01 -0.68
C SER A 125 5.55 -3.50 -0.69
N TRP A 126 6.43 -4.30 -1.31
CA TRP A 126 7.80 -3.96 -1.63
C TRP A 126 8.04 -4.27 -3.10
N ILE A 127 8.19 -3.23 -3.91
CA ILE A 127 8.33 -3.36 -5.37
C ILE A 127 9.71 -2.83 -5.75
N GLN A 128 10.55 -3.71 -6.28
CA GLN A 128 11.91 -3.36 -6.71
C GLN A 128 12.25 -4.06 -8.02
N ASP A 129 12.64 -3.27 -9.02
CA ASP A 129 13.08 -3.74 -10.33
C ASP A 129 12.08 -4.66 -11.05
N GLN A 130 12.32 -5.97 -11.01
CA GLN A 130 11.53 -7.03 -11.63
C GLN A 130 10.86 -7.94 -10.59
N HIS A 131 10.84 -7.52 -9.33
CA HIS A 131 10.28 -8.26 -8.21
C HIS A 131 9.26 -7.42 -7.45
N ALA A 132 8.24 -8.10 -6.93
CA ALA A 132 7.30 -7.50 -6.00
C ALA A 132 6.91 -8.51 -4.92
N GLU A 133 6.82 -8.03 -3.69
CA GLU A 133 6.29 -8.78 -2.56
C GLU A 133 5.09 -8.03 -1.99
N PHE A 134 4.03 -8.77 -1.68
CA PHE A 134 2.84 -8.25 -1.02
C PHE A 134 2.55 -9.07 0.23
N VAL A 135 2.11 -8.37 1.27
CA VAL A 135 1.54 -8.96 2.48
C VAL A 135 0.13 -8.40 2.65
N LEU A 136 -0.87 -9.27 2.54
CA LEU A 136 -2.28 -8.93 2.74
C LEU A 136 -2.72 -9.43 4.11
N VAL A 137 -2.92 -8.50 5.03
CA VAL A 137 -3.24 -8.76 6.44
C VAL A 137 -4.74 -8.68 6.63
N SER A 138 -5.37 -9.80 7.01
CA SER A 138 -6.82 -9.91 7.09
C SER A 138 -7.34 -9.75 8.52
N PHE A 139 -8.38 -8.95 8.67
CA PHE A 139 -9.08 -8.70 9.92
C PHE A 139 -10.57 -8.99 9.78
N ALA A 140 -11.16 -9.59 10.80
CA ALA A 140 -12.59 -9.82 10.93
C ALA A 140 -12.98 -9.77 12.42
N ASN A 141 -14.26 -9.96 12.74
CA ASN A 141 -14.75 -10.12 14.11
C ASN A 141 -14.39 -8.96 15.07
N GLY A 142 -14.38 -7.73 14.56
CA GLY A 142 -14.05 -6.55 15.37
C GLY A 142 -12.54 -6.28 15.42
N MET A 143 -11.89 -6.30 14.25
CA MET A 143 -10.44 -6.08 14.08
C MET A 143 -9.54 -7.19 14.66
N GLN A 144 -10.08 -8.39 14.88
CA GLN A 144 -9.25 -9.54 15.20
C GLN A 144 -8.49 -9.97 13.95
N HIS A 145 -7.17 -10.08 14.05
CA HIS A 145 -6.34 -10.63 12.99
C HIS A 145 -6.71 -12.09 12.71
N GLN A 146 -6.88 -12.43 11.43
CA GLN A 146 -7.31 -13.77 11.00
C GLN A 146 -6.14 -14.55 10.40
N PHE A 147 -5.51 -13.99 9.37
CA PHE A 147 -4.38 -14.58 8.65
C PHE A 147 -3.70 -13.51 7.80
N ASP A 148 -2.46 -13.82 7.40
CA ASP A 148 -1.72 -13.07 6.40
C ASP A 148 -1.55 -13.91 5.14
N LEU A 149 -1.74 -13.29 3.98
CA LEU A 149 -1.29 -13.87 2.72
C LEU A 149 -0.02 -13.16 2.26
N LYS A 150 1.06 -13.93 2.09
CA LYS A 150 2.28 -13.44 1.46
C LYS A 150 2.33 -13.93 0.02
N VAL A 151 2.54 -13.01 -0.92
CA VAL A 151 2.68 -13.35 -2.33
C VAL A 151 3.89 -12.62 -2.93
N ARG A 152 4.67 -13.37 -3.70
CA ARG A 152 5.85 -12.87 -4.41
C ARG A 152 5.67 -13.02 -5.90
N TYR A 153 6.06 -11.99 -6.63
CA TYR A 153 6.02 -11.92 -8.07
C TYR A 153 7.39 -11.65 -8.66
N SER A 154 7.62 -12.24 -9.83
CA SER A 154 8.63 -11.82 -10.79
C SER A 154 7.94 -11.30 -12.05
N PHE A 155 8.48 -10.26 -12.68
CA PHE A 155 7.91 -9.74 -13.91
C PHE A 155 8.95 -9.25 -14.91
N ASP A 156 8.74 -9.61 -16.17
CA ASP A 156 9.54 -9.13 -17.29
C ASP A 156 8.86 -7.88 -17.87
N ARG A 157 9.45 -6.71 -17.61
CA ARG A 157 8.95 -5.42 -18.10
C ARG A 157 8.84 -5.36 -19.63
N SER A 158 9.67 -6.13 -20.36
CA SER A 158 9.63 -6.17 -21.82
C SER A 158 8.44 -6.97 -22.36
N ARG A 159 7.98 -7.96 -21.59
CA ARG A 159 6.89 -8.88 -21.98
C ARG A 159 5.57 -8.60 -21.28
N ARG A 160 5.54 -7.68 -20.30
CA ARG A 160 4.37 -7.37 -19.46
C ARG A 160 3.73 -8.61 -18.83
N ASN A 161 4.54 -9.62 -18.57
CA ASN A 161 4.10 -10.87 -17.95
C ASN A 161 4.47 -10.85 -16.47
N ILE A 162 3.47 -11.06 -15.61
CA ILE A 162 3.62 -11.18 -14.17
C ILE A 162 3.51 -12.67 -13.81
N HIS A 163 4.54 -13.21 -13.17
CA HIS A 163 4.58 -14.58 -12.67
C HIS A 163 4.48 -14.60 -11.15
N THR A 164 3.59 -15.43 -10.61
CA THR A 164 3.53 -15.71 -9.17
C THR A 164 4.62 -16.72 -8.83
N ASP A 165 5.64 -16.29 -8.10
CA ASP A 165 6.77 -17.13 -7.71
C ASP A 165 6.43 -17.96 -6.47
N ASN A 166 5.75 -17.35 -5.51
CA ASN A 166 5.37 -17.96 -4.24
C ASN A 166 4.07 -17.34 -3.72
N LEU A 167 3.22 -18.17 -3.12
CA LEU A 167 2.01 -17.76 -2.43
C LEU A 167 1.84 -18.67 -1.20
N HIS A 168 1.75 -18.10 0.00
CA HIS A 168 1.52 -18.86 1.22
C HIS A 168 0.80 -18.05 2.29
N PHE A 169 0.00 -18.75 3.10
CA PHE A 169 -0.63 -18.17 4.28
C PHE A 169 0.29 -18.28 5.50
N GLU A 170 0.30 -17.23 6.31
CA GLU A 170 0.77 -17.27 7.68
C GLU A 170 -0.43 -17.18 8.62
N HIS A 171 -0.54 -18.17 9.50
CA HIS A 171 -1.62 -18.24 10.46
C HIS A 171 -1.19 -17.56 11.76
N TYR A 172 -2.03 -16.67 12.25
CA TYR A 172 -1.88 -16.18 13.60
C TYR A 172 -2.49 -17.17 14.58
N LEU A 173 -1.64 -17.86 15.34
CA LEU A 173 -2.05 -18.78 16.41
C LEU A 173 -2.61 -18.00 17.61
N GLY A 174 -3.71 -17.29 17.41
CA GLY A 174 -4.36 -16.41 18.37
C GLY A 174 -5.76 -16.90 18.76
N GLN A 175 -5.79 -17.99 19.53
CA GLN A 175 -6.90 -18.48 20.36
C GLN A 175 -8.29 -18.61 19.70
N MET A 176 -8.54 -19.77 19.09
CA MET A 176 -9.85 -20.41 19.27
C MET A 176 -9.94 -20.87 20.73
N LYS A 177 -10.67 -20.12 21.56
CA LYS A 177 -11.27 -20.64 22.80
C LYS A 177 -12.72 -20.96 22.55
#